data_AF-A0A2E6JFM4-F1
#
_entry.id   AF-A0A2E6JFM4-F1
#
_cell.length_a   1.000
_cell.length_b   1.000
_cell.length_c   1.000
_cell.angle_alpha   90.00
_cell.angle_beta   90.00
_cell.angle_gamma   90.00
#
_symmetry.space_group_name_H-M   'P 1'
#
loop_
_entity.id
_entity.type
_entity.pdbx_description
1 polymer ?
#
loop_
_entity_poly.entity_id
_entity_poly.type
_entity_poly.pdbx_seq_one_letter_code
_entity_poly.pdbx_strand_id
1 'polypeptide(L)'
;MARKLSPNTIKKFEKRLLAEREQLLAILEQHQQEREKIRISEASAERSPDPTSADGGSMAFELEKDLTLDENTKHLLNQVEHALVLIKKKKYGDCENCGEPIPVARLEALPYATLRKECAELLES
;
A
#
# COMPACT_ATOMS: atom_id res chain seq x y z
N MET A 1 -8.87 30.74 6.68
CA MET A 1 -9.66 29.94 7.64
C MET A 1 -9.76 28.52 7.09
N ALA A 2 -9.07 27.56 7.69
CA ALA A 2 -9.05 26.18 7.20
C ALA A 2 -10.45 25.56 7.30
N ARG A 3 -11.04 25.18 6.15
CA ARG A 3 -12.30 24.44 6.09
C ARG A 3 -12.07 23.08 6.73
N LYS A 4 -12.42 22.93 8.00
CA LYS A 4 -12.49 21.62 8.67
C LYS A 4 -13.39 20.72 7.83
N LEU A 5 -12.90 19.54 7.45
CA LEU A 5 -13.71 18.56 6.73
C LEU A 5 -14.96 18.23 7.55
N SER A 6 -16.10 18.13 6.86
CA SER A 6 -17.35 17.75 7.52
C SER A 6 -17.24 16.33 8.09
N PRO A 7 -17.77 16.06 9.30
CA PRO A 7 -17.65 14.76 9.95
C PRO A 7 -18.30 13.64 9.12
N ASN A 8 -19.32 13.96 8.32
CA ASN A 8 -19.96 13.01 7.43
C ASN A 8 -19.04 12.58 6.27
N THR A 9 -18.24 13.51 5.73
CA THR A 9 -17.26 13.22 4.69
C THR A 9 -16.15 12.32 5.21
N ILE A 10 -15.66 12.58 6.43
CA ILE A 10 -14.66 11.74 7.10
C ILE A 10 -15.17 10.30 7.26
N LYS A 11 -16.43 10.13 7.67
CA LYS A 11 -17.05 8.81 7.84
C LYS A 11 -17.19 8.06 6.51
N LYS A 12 -17.41 8.76 5.40
CA LYS A 12 -17.41 8.18 4.05
C LYS A 12 -16.02 7.69 3.66
N PHE A 13 -14.97 8.49 3.93
CA PHE A 13 -13.59 8.11 3.67
C PHE A 13 -13.13 6.95 4.56
N GLU A 14 -13.48 6.94 5.84
CA GLU A 14 -13.19 5.84 6.77
C GLU A 14 -13.73 4.50 6.25
N LYS A 15 -14.99 4.47 5.79
CA LYS A 15 -15.56 3.25 5.17
C LYS A 15 -14.81 2.81 3.92
N ARG A 16 -14.41 3.77 3.07
CA ARG A 16 -13.67 3.48 1.84
C ARG A 16 -12.28 2.92 2.16
N LEU A 17 -11.58 3.51 3.13
CA LEU A 17 -10.28 3.07 3.62
C LEU A 17 -10.35 1.67 4.24
N LEU A 18 -11.40 1.36 5.00
CA LEU A 18 -11.59 0.03 5.57
C LEU A 18 -11.78 -1.04 4.49
N ALA A 19 -12.57 -0.74 3.45
CA ALA A 19 -12.72 -1.64 2.31
C ALA A 19 -11.39 -1.82 1.56
N GLU A 20 -10.66 -0.72 1.31
CA GLU A 20 -9.34 -0.77 0.66
C GLU A 20 -8.34 -1.61 1.47
N ARG A 21 -8.31 -1.44 2.80
CA ARG A 21 -7.47 -2.23 3.71
C ARG A 21 -7.75 -3.73 3.59
N GLU A 22 -9.03 -4.11 3.57
CA GLU A 22 -9.42 -5.52 3.44
C GLU A 22 -9.02 -6.09 2.07
N GLN A 23 -9.15 -5.31 1.00
CA GLN A 23 -8.69 -5.70 -0.34
C GLN A 23 -7.17 -5.88 -0.38
N LEU A 24 -6.39 -4.93 0.15
CA LEU A 24 -4.92 -5.02 0.19
C LEU A 24 -4.44 -6.22 1.02
N LEU A 25 -5.09 -6.49 2.15
CA LEU A 25 -4.80 -7.67 2.98
C LEU A 25 -5.10 -8.97 2.22
N ALA A 26 -6.22 -9.04 1.51
CA ALA A 26 -6.57 -10.20 0.70
C ALA A 26 -5.54 -10.44 -0.42
N ILE A 27 -5.07 -9.37 -1.09
CA ILE A 27 -4.03 -9.46 -2.12
C ILE A 27 -2.74 -10.04 -1.53
N LEU A 28 -2.27 -9.50 -0.40
CA LEU A 28 -1.09 -10.02 0.29
C LEU A 28 -1.26 -11.48 0.69
N GLU A 29 -2.42 -11.85 1.25
CA GLU A 29 -2.68 -13.24 1.65
C GLU A 29 -2.69 -14.20 0.46
N GLN A 30 -3.33 -13.83 -0.65
CA GLN A 30 -3.31 -14.62 -1.89
C GLN A 30 -1.87 -14.83 -2.39
N HIS A 31 -1.08 -13.77 -2.37
CA HIS A 31 0.31 -13.79 -2.79
C HIS A 31 1.19 -14.67 -1.89
N GLN A 32 0.97 -14.62 -0.58
CA GLN A 32 1.60 -15.54 0.38
C GLN A 32 1.21 -16.99 0.12
N GLN A 33 -0.07 -17.28 -0.11
CA GLN A 33 -0.57 -18.63 -0.41
C GLN A 33 0.00 -19.17 -1.72
N GLU A 34 0.09 -18.35 -2.76
CA GLU A 34 0.66 -18.73 -4.06
C GLU A 34 2.14 -19.10 -3.90
N ARG A 35 2.92 -18.27 -3.21
CA ARG A 35 4.32 -18.56 -2.89
C ARG A 35 4.50 -19.83 -2.05
N GLU A 36 3.62 -20.08 -1.08
CA GLU A 36 3.66 -21.30 -0.27
C GLU A 36 3.35 -22.55 -1.12
N LYS A 37 2.37 -22.47 -2.02
CA LYS A 37 2.07 -23.57 -2.96
C LYS A 37 3.25 -23.86 -3.89
N ILE A 38 3.88 -22.82 -4.43
CA ILE A 38 5.07 -22.94 -5.28
C ILE A 38 6.19 -23.64 -4.48
N ARG A 39 6.50 -23.16 -3.26
CA ARG A 39 7.49 -23.78 -2.35
C ARG A 39 7.21 -25.25 -2.07
N ILE A 40 5.96 -25.63 -1.81
CA ILE A 40 5.59 -27.03 -1.54
C ILE A 40 5.77 -27.88 -2.80
N SER A 41 5.41 -27.34 -3.98
CA SER A 41 5.59 -28.05 -5.26
C SER A 41 7.07 -28.24 -5.63
N GLU A 42 7.91 -27.23 -5.37
CA GLU A 42 9.34 -27.27 -5.60
C GLU A 42 10.04 -28.16 -4.57
N ALA A 43 9.61 -28.19 -3.30
CA ALA A 43 10.16 -29.10 -2.31
C ALA A 43 9.89 -30.59 -2.66
N SER A 44 8.86 -30.87 -3.45
CA SER A 44 8.53 -32.21 -3.95
C SER A 44 9.22 -32.54 -5.28
N ALA A 45 9.76 -31.54 -5.98
CA ALA A 45 10.46 -31.71 -7.25
C ALA A 45 11.95 -31.40 -7.01
N GLU A 46 12.79 -32.42 -7.00
CA GLU A 46 14.24 -32.38 -6.70
C GLU A 46 15.07 -31.61 -7.77
N ARG A 47 14.60 -30.45 -8.21
CA ARG A 47 15.10 -29.71 -9.35
C ARG A 47 15.18 -28.24 -8.99
N SER A 48 16.18 -27.87 -8.20
CA SER A 48 16.59 -26.49 -8.04
C SER A 48 16.98 -25.94 -9.43
N PRO A 49 16.32 -24.90 -9.95
CA PRO A 49 16.75 -24.26 -11.18
C PRO A 49 18.15 -23.68 -10.97
N ASP A 50 19.08 -24.03 -11.85
CA ASP A 50 20.44 -23.51 -11.80
C ASP A 50 20.43 -22.00 -12.12
N PRO A 51 20.90 -21.12 -11.22
CA PRO A 51 20.82 -19.67 -11.40
C PRO A 51 21.70 -19.15 -12.55
N THR A 52 22.53 -19.99 -13.17
CA THR A 52 23.40 -19.65 -14.31
C THR A 52 22.74 -19.92 -15.67
N SER A 53 21.63 -20.67 -15.68
CA SER A 53 20.84 -20.91 -16.89
C SER A 53 19.95 -19.72 -17.23
N ALA A 54 19.67 -19.51 -18.53
CA ALA A 54 18.77 -18.45 -19.00
C ALA A 54 17.37 -18.49 -18.33
N ASP A 55 16.95 -19.69 -17.91
CA ASP A 55 15.73 -19.95 -17.15
C ASP A 55 15.82 -19.40 -15.70
N GLY A 56 16.95 -19.60 -15.02
CA GLY A 56 17.19 -19.12 -13.64
C GLY A 56 17.27 -17.59 -13.53
N GLY A 57 17.80 -16.92 -14.56
CA GLY A 57 17.79 -15.45 -14.64
C GLY A 57 16.37 -14.87 -14.79
N SER A 58 15.49 -15.57 -15.51
CA SER A 58 14.08 -15.17 -15.67
C SER A 58 13.30 -15.36 -14.37
N MET A 59 13.51 -16.49 -13.67
CA MET A 59 12.90 -16.75 -12.37
C MET A 59 13.33 -15.74 -11.29
N ALA A 60 14.60 -15.35 -11.26
CA ALA A 60 15.10 -14.33 -10.34
C ALA A 60 14.43 -12.95 -10.57
N PHE A 61 14.23 -12.57 -11.84
CA PHE A 61 13.54 -11.34 -12.22
C PHE A 61 12.05 -11.37 -11.85
N GLU A 62 11.38 -12.51 -12.06
CA GLU A 62 9.98 -12.67 -11.65
C GLU A 62 9.83 -12.54 -10.14
N LEU A 63 10.71 -13.18 -9.36
CA LEU A 63 10.72 -13.07 -7.91
C LEU A 63 10.99 -11.63 -7.42
N GLU A 64 11.93 -10.91 -8.03
CA GLU A 64 12.19 -9.50 -7.72
C GLU A 64 10.95 -8.62 -7.95
N LYS A 65 10.27 -8.83 -9.09
CA LYS A 65 9.04 -8.10 -9.41
C LYS A 65 7.94 -8.39 -8.39
N ASP A 66 7.83 -9.64 -8.00
CA ASP A 66 6.87 -10.14 -7.02
C ASP A 66 7.10 -9.50 -5.63
N LEU A 67 8.35 -9.46 -5.18
CA LEU A 67 8.77 -8.80 -3.94
C LEU A 67 8.45 -7.30 -3.97
N THR A 68 8.77 -6.62 -5.07
CA THR A 68 8.51 -5.19 -5.24
C THR A 68 7.01 -4.86 -5.15
N LEU A 69 6.16 -5.73 -5.72
CA LEU A 69 4.70 -5.60 -5.66
C LEU A 69 4.18 -5.80 -4.23
N ASP A 70 4.68 -6.80 -3.51
CA ASP A 70 4.32 -7.09 -2.12
C ASP A 70 4.75 -5.94 -1.19
N GLU A 71 5.95 -5.39 -1.38
CA GLU A 71 6.43 -4.21 -0.66
C GLU A 71 5.57 -2.96 -0.92
N ASN A 72 5.22 -2.70 -2.18
CA ASN A 72 4.30 -1.60 -2.52
C ASN A 72 2.93 -1.77 -1.87
N THR A 73 2.38 -3.00 -1.90
CA THR A 73 1.08 -3.32 -1.32
C THR A 73 1.10 -3.14 0.20
N LYS A 74 2.16 -3.60 0.88
CA LYS A 74 2.39 -3.35 2.31
C LYS A 74 2.53 -1.88 2.63
N HIS A 75 3.24 -1.12 1.79
CA HIS A 75 3.41 0.31 1.96
C HIS A 75 2.06 1.04 1.87
N LEU A 76 1.24 0.71 0.86
CA LEU A 76 -0.12 1.23 0.71
C LEU A 76 -1.00 0.85 1.90
N LEU A 77 -0.94 -0.39 2.37
CA LEU A 77 -1.68 -0.85 3.55
C LEU A 77 -1.32 -0.02 4.77
N ASN A 78 -0.03 0.23 4.99
CA ASN A 78 0.45 1.05 6.09
C ASN A 78 -0.07 2.50 5.97
N GLN A 79 -0.10 3.09 4.77
CA GLN A 79 -0.69 4.42 4.56
C GLN A 79 -2.19 4.44 4.89
N VAL A 80 -2.94 3.41 4.48
CA VAL A 80 -4.37 3.28 4.77
C VAL A 80 -4.62 3.17 6.28
N GLU A 81 -3.86 2.32 6.98
CA GLU A 81 -3.95 2.19 8.43
C GLU A 81 -3.56 3.48 9.14
N HIS A 82 -2.54 4.18 8.64
CA HIS A 82 -2.14 5.47 9.18
C HIS A 82 -3.23 6.54 9.01
N ALA A 83 -3.86 6.61 7.84
CA ALA A 83 -5.00 7.48 7.60
C ALA A 83 -6.17 7.20 8.58
N LEU A 84 -6.47 5.92 8.85
CA LEU A 84 -7.48 5.54 9.84
C LEU A 84 -7.10 6.00 11.26
N VAL A 85 -5.82 5.93 11.64
CA VAL A 85 -5.33 6.45 12.92
C VAL A 85 -5.49 7.97 13.00
N LEU A 86 -5.19 8.71 11.92
CA LEU A 86 -5.37 10.16 11.84
C LEU A 86 -6.84 10.56 11.97
N ILE A 87 -7.76 9.78 11.39
CA ILE A 87 -9.20 9.97 11.54
C ILE A 87 -9.59 9.85 13.02
N LYS A 88 -9.13 8.80 13.71
CA LYS A 88 -9.37 8.63 15.16
C LYS A 88 -8.78 9.77 15.99
N LYS A 89 -7.62 10.28 15.61
CA LYS A 89 -6.95 11.43 16.25
C LYS A 89 -7.55 12.78 15.87
N LYS A 90 -8.55 12.84 14.99
CA LYS A 90 -9.13 14.09 14.43
C LYS A 90 -8.09 15.00 13.75
N LYS A 91 -7.02 14.41 13.19
CA LYS A 91 -5.97 15.09 12.41
C LYS A 91 -6.03 14.74 10.91
N TYR A 92 -7.13 14.12 10.49
CA TYR A 92 -7.28 13.70 9.11
C TYR A 92 -7.53 14.89 8.19
N GLY A 93 -6.74 14.99 7.13
CA GLY A 93 -6.76 16.10 6.18
C GLY A 93 -5.72 17.18 6.45
N ASP A 94 -4.82 16.98 7.42
CA ASP A 94 -3.64 17.84 7.63
C ASP A 94 -2.38 17.08 7.21
N CYS A 95 -1.46 17.75 6.52
CA CYS A 95 -0.21 17.17 6.06
C CYS A 95 0.73 16.91 7.23
N GLU A 96 1.31 15.72 7.30
CA GLU A 96 2.20 15.37 8.42
C GLU A 96 3.56 16.07 8.35
N ASN A 97 4.01 16.45 7.16
CA ASN A 97 5.31 17.09 6.96
C ASN A 97 5.27 18.61 7.21
N CYS A 98 4.28 19.31 6.65
CA CYS A 98 4.17 20.78 6.76
C CYS A 98 3.05 21.26 7.69
N GLY A 99 2.16 20.38 8.15
CA GLY A 99 1.00 20.76 8.98
C GLY A 99 -0.11 21.50 8.23
N GLU A 100 0.03 21.69 6.91
CA GLU A 100 -0.96 22.39 6.09
C GLU A 100 -2.10 21.47 5.62
N PRO A 101 -3.32 22.01 5.40
CA PRO A 101 -4.47 21.20 5.00
C PRO A 101 -4.29 20.59 3.61
N ILE A 102 -4.60 19.30 3.49
CA ILE A 102 -4.60 18.55 2.24
C ILE A 102 -5.86 18.93 1.45
N PRO A 103 -5.74 19.25 0.14
CA PRO A 103 -6.89 19.60 -0.68
C PRO A 103 -7.86 18.42 -0.76
N VAL A 104 -9.16 18.70 -0.57
CA VAL A 104 -10.22 17.67 -0.58
C VAL A 104 -10.23 16.87 -1.89
N ALA A 105 -9.97 17.51 -3.02
CA ALA A 105 -9.86 16.83 -4.31
C ALA A 105 -8.79 15.70 -4.32
N ARG A 106 -7.69 15.87 -3.57
CA ARG A 106 -6.67 14.82 -3.41
C ARG A 106 -7.16 13.70 -2.50
N LEU A 107 -7.87 14.01 -1.42
CA LEU A 107 -8.47 13.00 -0.54
C LEU A 107 -9.62 12.23 -1.22
N GLU A 108 -10.32 12.86 -2.16
CA GLU A 108 -11.35 12.21 -2.98
C GLU A 108 -10.77 11.19 -3.97
N ALA A 109 -9.61 11.51 -4.54
CA ALA A 109 -8.86 10.62 -5.41
C ALA A 109 -8.13 9.52 -4.61
N LEU A 110 -7.40 9.92 -3.56
CA LEU A 110 -6.52 9.08 -2.75
C LEU A 110 -6.83 9.31 -1.25
N PRO A 111 -7.78 8.57 -0.67
CA PRO A 111 -8.21 8.78 0.71
C PRO A 111 -7.13 8.45 1.75
N TYR A 112 -6.11 7.68 1.37
CA TYR A 112 -4.98 7.29 2.23
C TYR A 112 -3.81 8.28 2.19
N ALA A 113 -3.87 9.33 1.37
CA ALA A 113 -2.79 10.31 1.27
C ALA A 113 -2.65 11.12 2.56
N THR A 114 -1.52 10.98 3.26
CA THR A 114 -1.19 11.76 4.47
C THR A 114 -0.29 12.97 4.19
N LEU A 115 0.18 13.10 2.94
CA LEU A 115 1.02 14.20 2.48
C LEU A 115 0.33 14.98 1.34
N ARG A 116 0.57 16.29 1.32
CA ARG A 116 0.24 17.13 0.15
C ARG A 116 1.10 16.75 -1.05
N LYS A 117 0.65 17.13 -2.25
CA LYS A 117 1.35 16.86 -3.51
C LYS A 117 2.79 17.37 -3.44
N GLU A 118 2.99 18.63 -3.05
CA GLU A 118 4.34 19.19 -2.93
C GLU A 118 5.23 18.44 -1.94
N CYS A 119 4.69 17.98 -0.79
CA CYS A 119 5.51 17.25 0.18
C CYS A 119 5.80 15.81 -0.26
N ALA A 120 4.88 15.16 -0.96
CA ALA A 120 5.12 13.85 -1.54
C ALA A 120 6.23 13.93 -2.61
N GLU A 121 6.14 14.90 -3.53
CA GLU A 121 7.14 15.12 -4.58
C GLU A 121 8.55 15.38 -4.03
N LEU A 122 8.66 16.06 -2.88
CA LEU A 122 9.94 16.33 -2.21
C LEU A 122 10.55 15.09 -1.55
N LEU A 123 9.75 14.11 -1.13
CA LEU A 123 10.26 12.84 -0.58
C LEU A 123 10.67 11.84 -1.67
N GLU A 124 10.12 11.99 -2.87
CA GLU A 124 10.40 11.13 -4.03
C GLU A 124 11.58 11.65 -4.90
N SER A 125 12.29 12.70 -4.45
CA SER A 125 13.43 13.33 -5.15
C SER A 125 14.80 12.96 -4.57
#